data_AF-A0A5N5WEE6-F1
#
_entry.id   AF-A0A5N5WEE6-F1
#
_cell.length_a   1.000
_cell.length_b   1.000
_cell.length_c   1.000
_cell.angle_alpha   90.00
_cell.angle_beta   90.00
_cell.angle_gamma   90.00
#
_symmetry.space_group_name_H-M   'P 1'
#
loop_
_entity.id
_entity.type
_entity.pdbx_description
1 polymer ?
#
loop_
_entity_poly.entity_id
_entity_poly.type
_entity_poly.pdbx_seq_one_letter_code
_entity_poly.pdbx_strand_id
1 'polypeptide(L)'
;MVKVNFAELGKIKSRLVWWISLGIIGGAAAGMTGWSLYFVAHHRYGVPGLLAVGPAAVFDGTAMACLYLAGQAVRERRSALGPHLATLGMATVSIYLNRLHADLIHGGGGAFLLFAMPTVALLVLAGLSWSAQRARQRAQDGDVPVSLPKLGFWAWLLATDEAWKRTKDEVEAHVSGTDKLRPASGQAPVKPRTAAEALRAHFATLNPVDAIRTAHSAMPTATPGQLAAELERYDIHVSAVDVAFVLGYQPPTARVDRPDAVRTAPDALASQEPKKPLTSADILSGQPDTVADAARQLISLGITDKGKAVPLIVSALGLDDAKADSVRRTFDRQLGKHGSASSSDGQLILGDGIGQGGGGYA
;
A
#
# COMPACT_ATOMS: atom_id res chain seq x y z
N MET A 1 44.14 -6.89 -5.71
CA MET A 1 43.39 -7.70 -6.71
C MET A 1 41.92 -7.29 -6.63
N VAL A 2 41.44 -6.44 -7.55
CA VAL A 2 40.08 -5.87 -7.50
C VAL A 2 39.10 -6.92 -8.02
N LYS A 3 38.17 -7.38 -7.16
CA LYS A 3 37.05 -8.23 -7.59
C LYS A 3 36.10 -7.42 -8.45
N VAL A 4 36.18 -7.58 -9.76
CA VAL A 4 35.20 -7.00 -10.68
C VAL A 4 33.90 -7.75 -10.53
N ASN A 5 32.83 -7.05 -10.15
CA ASN A 5 31.51 -7.64 -9.98
C ASN A 5 30.83 -7.78 -11.35
N PHE A 6 30.76 -9.00 -11.87
CA PHE A 6 30.18 -9.31 -13.19
C PHE A 6 28.71 -8.87 -13.33
N ALA A 7 27.97 -8.75 -12.23
CA ALA A 7 26.60 -8.24 -12.24
C ALA A 7 26.51 -6.75 -12.58
N GLU A 8 27.47 -5.94 -12.11
CA GLU A 8 27.54 -4.50 -12.44
C GLU A 8 27.96 -4.29 -13.90
N LEU A 9 28.88 -5.11 -14.42
CA LEU A 9 29.23 -5.13 -15.85
C LEU A 9 28.01 -5.43 -16.73
N GLY A 10 27.12 -6.35 -16.31
CA GLY A 10 25.88 -6.66 -17.03
C GLY A 10 24.92 -5.47 -17.10
N LYS A 11 24.74 -4.75 -15.98
CA LYS A 11 23.89 -3.54 -15.92
C LYS A 11 24.46 -2.39 -16.76
N ILE A 12 25.77 -2.21 -16.75
CA ILE A 12 26.43 -1.16 -17.56
C ILE A 12 26.23 -1.44 -19.05
N LYS A 13 26.43 -2.69 -19.48
CA LYS A 13 26.20 -3.11 -20.87
C LYS A 13 24.75 -2.88 -21.29
N SER A 14 23.77 -3.27 -20.49
CA SER A 14 22.35 -3.08 -20.84
C SER A 14 21.96 -1.61 -20.93
N ARG A 15 22.46 -0.76 -20.04
CA ARG A 15 22.26 0.70 -20.10
C ARG A 15 22.91 1.32 -21.34
N LEU A 16 24.13 0.90 -21.69
CA LEU A 16 24.81 1.39 -22.88
C LEU A 16 24.04 1.03 -24.15
N VAL A 17 23.63 -0.24 -24.29
CA VAL A 17 22.80 -0.69 -25.43
C VAL A 17 21.51 0.12 -25.51
N TRP A 18 20.84 0.36 -24.37
CA TRP A 18 19.64 1.19 -24.33
C TRP A 18 19.86 2.61 -24.85
N TRP A 19 20.93 3.28 -24.40
CA TRP A 19 21.24 4.65 -24.85
C TRP A 19 21.65 4.71 -26.32
N ILE A 20 22.42 3.75 -26.80
CA ILE A 20 22.79 3.65 -28.22
C ILE A 20 21.52 3.46 -29.07
N SER A 21 20.63 2.53 -28.68
CA SER A 21 19.37 2.32 -29.37
C SER A 21 18.50 3.57 -29.39
N LEU A 22 18.37 4.29 -28.26
CA LEU A 22 17.66 5.56 -28.21
C LEU A 22 18.31 6.63 -29.08
N GLY A 23 19.64 6.69 -29.14
CA GLY A 23 20.36 7.62 -30.00
C GLY A 23 20.10 7.35 -31.48
N ILE A 24 20.14 6.09 -31.91
CA ILE A 24 19.87 5.68 -33.28
C ILE A 24 18.41 5.95 -33.65
N ILE A 25 17.47 5.50 -32.83
CA ILE A 25 16.03 5.67 -33.08
C ILE A 25 15.66 7.15 -33.06
N GLY A 26 16.13 7.89 -32.05
CA GLY A 26 15.88 9.32 -31.90
C GLY A 26 16.48 10.13 -33.05
N GLY A 27 17.73 9.84 -33.43
CA GLY A 27 18.39 10.49 -34.56
C GLY A 27 17.69 10.21 -35.89
N ALA A 28 17.27 8.97 -36.14
CA ALA A 28 16.51 8.62 -37.34
C ALA A 28 15.13 9.29 -37.37
N ALA A 29 14.41 9.32 -36.23
CA ALA A 29 13.11 9.96 -36.14
C ALA A 29 13.22 11.48 -36.34
N ALA A 30 14.17 12.14 -35.69
CA ALA A 30 14.45 13.58 -35.87
C ALA A 30 14.89 13.89 -37.30
N GLY A 31 15.75 13.05 -37.89
CA GLY A 31 16.18 13.19 -39.28
C GLY A 31 15.00 13.09 -40.26
N MET A 32 14.13 12.10 -40.09
CA MET A 32 12.95 11.92 -40.95
C MET A 32 11.93 13.06 -40.80
N THR A 33 11.64 13.48 -39.58
CA THR A 33 10.68 14.57 -39.31
C THR A 33 11.22 15.93 -39.74
N GLY A 34 12.49 16.23 -39.44
CA GLY A 34 13.16 17.44 -39.89
C GLY A 34 13.30 17.52 -41.41
N TRP A 35 13.66 16.42 -42.07
CA TRP A 35 13.64 16.34 -43.54
C TRP A 35 12.22 16.54 -44.08
N SER A 36 11.23 15.94 -43.43
CA SER A 36 9.84 16.04 -43.85
C SER A 36 9.36 17.49 -43.88
N LEU A 37 9.63 18.23 -42.79
CA LEU A 37 9.28 19.64 -42.64
C LEU A 37 10.06 20.53 -43.60
N TYR A 38 11.37 20.30 -43.73
CA TYR A 38 12.23 21.03 -44.65
C TYR A 38 11.67 20.95 -46.08
N PHE A 39 11.32 19.74 -46.52
CA PHE A 39 10.84 19.49 -47.87
C PHE A 39 9.50 20.18 -48.12
N VAL A 40 8.58 20.11 -47.16
CA VAL A 40 7.29 20.82 -47.23
C VAL A 40 7.51 22.34 -47.25
N ALA A 41 8.33 22.89 -46.36
CA ALA A 41 8.61 24.33 -46.32
C ALA A 41 9.26 24.83 -47.63
N HIS A 42 10.23 24.08 -48.15
CA HIS A 42 10.95 24.46 -49.36
C HIS A 42 10.10 24.31 -50.63
N HIS A 43 9.52 23.12 -50.87
CA HIS A 43 8.86 22.81 -52.13
C HIS A 43 7.39 23.22 -52.21
N ARG A 44 6.65 23.20 -51.08
CA ARG A 44 5.22 23.58 -51.08
C ARG A 44 5.00 25.06 -50.85
N TYR A 45 5.83 25.67 -50.01
CA TYR A 45 5.67 27.05 -49.55
C TYR A 45 6.77 28.00 -50.05
N GLY A 46 7.76 27.51 -50.81
CA GLY A 46 8.76 28.34 -51.48
C GLY A 46 9.80 28.97 -50.54
N VAL A 47 9.96 28.44 -49.32
CA VAL A 47 10.95 28.97 -48.37
C VAL A 47 12.37 28.72 -48.90
N PRO A 48 13.27 29.72 -48.96
CA PRO A 48 14.65 29.53 -49.40
C PRO A 48 15.36 28.45 -48.57
N GLY A 49 16.21 27.63 -49.20
CA GLY A 49 16.73 26.38 -48.61
C GLY A 49 17.24 26.51 -47.17
N LEU A 50 18.20 27.40 -46.92
CA LEU A 50 18.74 27.59 -45.56
C LEU A 50 17.68 28.06 -44.55
N LEU A 51 16.69 28.86 -44.98
CA LEU A 51 15.61 29.32 -44.11
C LEU A 51 14.60 28.22 -43.82
N ALA A 52 14.45 27.22 -44.69
CA ALA A 52 13.54 26.09 -44.48
C ALA A 52 13.98 25.17 -43.32
N VAL A 53 15.25 25.22 -42.92
CA VAL A 53 15.76 24.53 -41.72
C VAL A 53 15.21 25.15 -40.43
N GLY A 54 14.94 26.47 -40.43
CA GLY A 54 14.44 27.19 -39.26
C GLY A 54 13.11 26.65 -38.73
N PRO A 55 12.05 26.56 -39.55
CA PRO A 55 10.78 25.96 -39.15
C PRO A 55 10.92 24.53 -38.61
N ALA A 56 11.79 23.71 -39.19
CA ALA A 56 12.07 22.35 -38.72
C ALA A 56 12.62 22.36 -37.29
N ALA A 57 13.66 23.16 -37.05
CA ALA A 57 14.29 23.30 -35.74
C ALA A 57 13.33 23.86 -34.68
N VAL A 58 12.52 24.86 -35.03
CA VAL A 58 11.53 25.46 -34.12
C VAL A 58 10.43 24.47 -33.77
N PHE A 59 9.93 23.72 -34.76
CA PHE A 59 8.89 22.71 -34.54
C PHE A 59 9.38 21.60 -33.61
N ASP A 60 10.54 21.00 -33.91
CA ASP A 60 11.11 19.92 -33.10
C ASP A 60 11.49 20.40 -31.69
N GLY A 61 12.07 21.60 -31.59
CA GLY A 61 12.39 22.21 -30.29
C GLY A 61 11.14 22.44 -29.45
N THR A 62 10.05 22.91 -30.06
CA THR A 62 8.76 23.11 -29.38
C THR A 62 8.15 21.77 -28.95
N ALA A 63 8.16 20.77 -29.83
CA ALA A 63 7.64 19.43 -29.52
C ALA A 63 8.41 18.79 -28.35
N MET A 64 9.74 18.91 -28.35
CA MET A 64 10.60 18.46 -27.26
C MET A 64 10.34 19.22 -25.96
N ALA A 65 10.14 20.54 -26.03
CA ALA A 65 9.77 21.35 -24.86
C ALA A 65 8.42 20.91 -24.27
N CYS A 66 7.39 20.68 -25.10
CA CYS A 66 6.10 20.17 -24.64
C CYS A 66 6.25 18.81 -23.96
N LEU A 67 7.03 17.90 -24.56
CA LEU A 67 7.29 16.57 -24.00
C LEU A 67 8.03 16.64 -22.65
N TYR A 68 9.03 17.52 -22.56
CA TYR A 68 9.78 17.77 -21.33
C TYR A 68 8.90 18.32 -20.22
N LEU A 69 8.08 19.33 -20.52
CA LEU A 69 7.15 19.94 -19.58
C LEU A 69 6.08 18.94 -19.11
N ALA A 70 5.58 18.08 -20.00
CA ALA A 70 4.68 16.99 -19.62
C ALA A 70 5.36 16.01 -18.64
N GLY A 71 6.61 15.63 -18.92
CA GLY A 71 7.40 14.78 -18.03
C GLY A 71 7.72 15.44 -16.68
N GLN A 72 8.01 16.74 -16.64
CA GLN A 72 8.16 17.50 -15.39
C GLN A 72 6.86 17.54 -14.59
N ALA A 73 5.74 17.90 -15.22
CA ALA A 73 4.45 17.95 -14.56
C ALA A 73 4.09 16.61 -13.89
N VAL A 74 4.33 15.49 -14.59
CA VAL A 74 4.13 14.14 -14.03
C VAL A 74 5.10 13.86 -12.87
N ARG A 75 6.38 14.24 -12.97
CA ARG A 75 7.37 14.06 -11.88
C ARG A 75 7.00 14.85 -10.62
N GLU A 76 6.51 16.07 -10.80
CA GLU A 76 6.18 16.99 -9.73
C GLU A 76 4.75 16.82 -9.20
N ARG A 77 4.03 15.79 -9.68
CA ARG A 77 2.64 15.50 -9.28
C ARG A 77 1.68 16.68 -9.55
N ARG A 78 2.00 17.51 -10.54
CA ARG A 78 1.14 18.61 -11.03
C ARG A 78 0.23 18.12 -12.14
N SER A 79 -0.83 18.87 -12.43
CA SER A 79 -1.67 18.59 -13.60
C SER A 79 -0.84 18.65 -14.88
N ALA A 80 -0.82 17.55 -15.61
CA ALA A 80 -0.12 17.43 -16.89
C ALA A 80 -1.04 17.66 -18.11
N LEU A 81 -2.29 18.10 -17.90
CA LEU A 81 -3.29 18.23 -18.97
C LEU A 81 -2.82 19.18 -20.07
N GLY A 82 -2.42 20.41 -19.71
CA GLY A 82 -1.96 21.42 -20.67
C GLY A 82 -0.79 20.92 -21.53
N PRO A 83 0.32 20.47 -20.92
CA PRO A 83 1.44 19.90 -21.66
C PRO A 83 1.08 18.69 -22.52
N HIS A 84 0.22 17.77 -22.04
CA HIS A 84 -0.24 16.64 -22.85
C HIS A 84 -1.05 17.10 -24.08
N LEU A 85 -1.98 18.05 -23.91
CA LEU A 85 -2.75 18.60 -25.02
C LEU A 85 -1.84 19.31 -26.03
N ALA A 86 -0.83 20.05 -25.56
CA ALA A 86 0.18 20.65 -26.44
C ALA A 86 0.98 19.59 -27.20
N THR A 87 1.44 18.52 -26.54
CA THR A 87 2.11 17.40 -27.21
C THR A 87 1.21 16.72 -28.25
N LEU A 88 -0.07 16.51 -27.93
CA LEU A 88 -1.04 15.95 -28.88
C LEU A 88 -1.26 16.88 -30.07
N GLY A 89 -1.39 18.19 -29.83
CA GLY A 89 -1.50 19.20 -30.89
C GLY A 89 -0.28 19.18 -31.83
N MET A 90 0.93 19.14 -31.26
CA MET A 90 2.17 19.01 -32.05
C MET A 90 2.20 17.71 -32.85
N ALA A 91 1.78 16.58 -32.26
CA ALA A 91 1.69 15.30 -32.95
C ALA A 91 0.68 15.35 -34.12
N THR A 92 -0.48 15.98 -33.93
CA THR A 92 -1.48 16.19 -34.99
C THR A 92 -0.91 17.01 -36.14
N VAL A 93 -0.23 18.11 -35.84
CA VAL A 93 0.42 18.95 -36.86
C VAL A 93 1.50 18.14 -37.59
N SER A 94 2.32 17.37 -36.87
CA SER A 94 3.34 16.50 -37.48
C SER A 94 2.71 15.49 -38.46
N ILE A 95 1.65 14.79 -38.06
CA ILE A 95 0.94 13.83 -38.94
C ILE A 95 0.41 14.53 -40.19
N TYR A 96 -0.17 15.72 -40.04
CA TYR A 96 -0.64 16.50 -41.18
C TYR A 96 0.50 16.89 -42.14
N LEU A 97 1.64 17.34 -41.62
CA LEU A 97 2.80 17.70 -42.44
C LEU A 97 3.41 16.48 -43.14
N ASN A 98 3.42 15.31 -42.48
CA ASN A 98 3.84 14.06 -43.10
C ASN A 98 2.91 13.61 -44.24
N ARG A 99 1.61 13.92 -44.16
CA ARG A 99 0.69 13.73 -45.28
C ARG A 99 1.06 14.64 -46.45
N LEU A 100 1.28 15.93 -46.20
CA LEU A 100 1.69 16.87 -47.25
C LEU A 100 3.00 16.44 -47.92
N HIS A 101 3.96 15.94 -47.14
CA HIS A 101 5.19 15.40 -47.70
C HIS A 101 4.93 14.21 -48.62
N ALA A 102 4.13 13.23 -48.16
CA ALA A 102 3.79 12.06 -48.95
C ALA A 102 3.11 12.42 -50.28
N ASP A 103 2.24 13.44 -50.26
CA ASP A 103 1.57 13.98 -51.44
C ASP A 103 2.58 14.64 -52.42
N LEU A 104 3.56 15.39 -51.89
CA LEU A 104 4.60 16.06 -52.69
C LEU A 104 5.54 15.07 -53.41
N ILE A 105 5.82 13.92 -52.80
CA ILE A 105 6.66 12.88 -53.42
C ILE A 105 5.85 11.84 -54.22
N HIS A 106 4.53 12.03 -54.34
CA HIS A 106 3.61 11.09 -54.98
C HIS A 106 3.68 9.66 -54.41
N GLY A 107 4.02 9.53 -53.13
CA GLY A 107 4.21 8.23 -52.46
C GLY A 107 2.92 7.58 -51.94
N GLY A 108 1.81 8.31 -52.00
CA GLY A 108 0.49 7.84 -51.58
C GLY A 108 0.41 7.44 -50.10
N GLY A 109 -0.54 6.56 -49.78
CA GLY A 109 -0.82 6.14 -48.40
C GLY A 109 0.35 5.40 -47.73
N GLY A 110 1.16 4.66 -48.49
CA GLY A 110 2.32 3.94 -47.97
C GLY A 110 3.38 4.90 -47.43
N ALA A 111 3.74 5.93 -48.20
CA ALA A 111 4.68 6.95 -47.76
C ALA A 111 4.14 7.74 -46.56
N PHE A 112 2.85 8.08 -46.57
CA PHE A 112 2.21 8.74 -45.42
C PHE A 112 2.36 7.93 -44.13
N LEU A 113 2.06 6.63 -44.17
CA LEU A 113 2.21 5.77 -42.99
C LEU A 113 3.67 5.71 -42.52
N LEU A 114 4.62 5.52 -43.43
CA LEU A 114 6.05 5.45 -43.07
C LEU A 114 6.54 6.74 -42.41
N PHE A 115 6.10 7.91 -42.87
CA PHE A 115 6.49 9.19 -42.27
C PHE A 115 5.73 9.52 -40.99
N ALA A 116 4.47 9.11 -40.86
CA ALA A 116 3.67 9.35 -39.65
C ALA A 116 4.05 8.41 -38.48
N MET A 117 4.49 7.18 -38.77
CA MET A 117 4.77 6.15 -37.77
C MET A 117 5.76 6.58 -36.67
N PRO A 118 6.90 7.24 -36.96
CA PRO A 118 7.80 7.73 -35.92
C PRO A 118 7.11 8.65 -34.90
N THR A 119 6.23 9.55 -35.36
CA THR A 119 5.48 10.45 -34.47
C THR A 119 4.53 9.68 -33.56
N VAL A 120 3.79 8.72 -34.13
CA VAL A 120 2.86 7.87 -33.37
C VAL A 120 3.62 7.00 -32.36
N ALA A 121 4.72 6.38 -32.78
CA ALA A 121 5.54 5.53 -31.93
C ALA A 121 6.14 6.30 -30.74
N LEU A 122 6.65 7.51 -30.98
CA LEU A 122 7.17 8.39 -29.91
C LEU A 122 6.06 8.79 -28.93
N LEU A 123 4.86 9.11 -29.42
CA LEU A 123 3.72 9.47 -28.58
C LEU A 123 3.28 8.30 -27.69
N VAL A 124 3.23 7.08 -28.25
CA VAL A 124 2.93 5.85 -27.48
C VAL A 124 4.00 5.60 -26.43
N LEU A 125 5.28 5.67 -26.79
CA LEU A 125 6.39 5.46 -25.87
C LEU A 125 6.38 6.49 -24.73
N ALA A 126 6.12 7.77 -25.04
CA ALA A 126 5.96 8.82 -24.05
C ALA A 126 4.80 8.52 -23.10
N GLY A 127 3.63 8.16 -23.63
CA GLY A 127 2.46 7.78 -22.85
C GLY A 127 2.71 6.60 -21.89
N LEU A 128 3.40 5.55 -22.38
CA LEU A 128 3.81 4.40 -21.57
C LEU A 128 4.83 4.78 -20.48
N SER A 129 5.77 5.67 -20.79
CA SER A 129 6.76 6.13 -19.82
C SER A 129 6.11 6.90 -18.67
N TRP A 130 5.15 7.77 -18.97
CA TRP A 130 4.43 8.55 -17.97
C TRP A 130 3.42 7.71 -17.19
N SER A 131 2.77 6.72 -17.82
CA SER A 131 1.83 5.84 -17.13
C SER A 131 2.53 4.99 -16.06
N ALA A 132 3.69 4.43 -16.39
CA ALA A 132 4.51 3.68 -15.44
C ALA A 132 4.95 4.55 -14.25
N GLN A 133 5.31 5.80 -14.51
CA GLN A 133 5.70 6.73 -13.45
C GLN A 133 4.53 7.11 -12.54
N ARG A 134 3.36 7.44 -13.11
CA ARG A 134 2.14 7.74 -12.34
C ARG A 134 1.70 6.55 -11.50
N ALA A 135 1.78 5.33 -12.05
CA ALA A 135 1.45 4.11 -11.31
C ALA A 135 2.35 3.92 -10.08
N ARG A 136 3.66 4.20 -10.19
CA ARG A 136 4.59 4.15 -9.05
C ARG A 136 4.28 5.21 -7.99
N GLN A 137 3.97 6.44 -8.42
CA GLN A 137 3.61 7.52 -7.50
C GLN A 137 2.32 7.21 -6.74
N ARG A 138 1.27 6.73 -7.43
CA ARG A 138 0.03 6.26 -6.80
C ARG A 138 0.26 5.14 -5.78
N ALA A 139 1.06 4.15 -6.15
CA ALA A 139 1.43 3.06 -5.23
C ALA A 139 2.16 3.55 -3.98
N GLN A 140 3.00 4.60 -4.09
CA GLN A 140 3.64 5.24 -2.93
C GLN A 140 2.64 5.95 -2.02
N ASP A 141 1.55 6.47 -2.58
CA ASP A 141 0.48 7.15 -1.86
C ASP A 141 -0.53 6.18 -1.23
N GLY A 142 -0.29 4.87 -1.34
CA GLY A 142 -1.23 3.84 -0.90
C GLY A 142 -2.43 3.68 -1.83
N ASP A 143 -2.44 4.36 -2.98
CA ASP A 143 -3.50 4.26 -3.97
C ASP A 143 -3.34 2.96 -4.78
N VAL A 144 -4.43 2.21 -4.87
CA VAL A 144 -4.49 0.95 -5.63
C VAL A 144 -5.10 1.28 -6.99
N PRO A 145 -4.42 0.96 -8.11
CA PRO A 145 -4.96 1.28 -9.42
C PRO A 145 -6.33 0.63 -9.61
N VAL A 146 -7.33 1.42 -10.04
CA VAL A 146 -8.64 0.93 -10.44
C VAL A 146 -8.45 -0.14 -11.51
N SER A 147 -8.84 -1.36 -11.19
CA SER A 147 -8.96 -2.40 -12.21
C SER A 147 -10.14 -2.07 -13.10
N LEU A 148 -9.99 -2.22 -14.42
CA LEU A 148 -11.18 -2.30 -15.26
C LEU A 148 -11.99 -3.54 -14.86
N PRO A 149 -13.33 -3.49 -14.98
CA PRO A 149 -14.14 -4.65 -14.70
C PRO A 149 -13.69 -5.81 -15.61
N LYS A 150 -13.53 -6.99 -15.01
CA LYS A 150 -13.07 -8.22 -15.69
C LYS A 150 -14.16 -8.76 -16.62
N LEU A 151 -14.43 -8.04 -17.69
CA LEU A 151 -15.39 -8.37 -18.73
C LEU A 151 -14.67 -9.07 -19.88
N GLY A 152 -15.26 -10.13 -20.42
CA GLY A 152 -14.78 -10.74 -21.65
C GLY A 152 -14.92 -9.80 -22.84
N PHE A 153 -14.13 -10.02 -23.90
CA PHE A 153 -14.16 -9.19 -25.12
C PHE A 153 -15.58 -9.01 -25.69
N TRP A 154 -16.37 -10.09 -25.75
CA TRP A 154 -17.75 -10.04 -26.24
C TRP A 154 -18.68 -9.22 -25.36
N ALA A 155 -18.44 -9.15 -24.05
CA ALA A 155 -19.24 -8.30 -23.17
C ALA A 155 -18.98 -6.81 -23.45
N TRP A 156 -17.72 -6.44 -23.76
CA TRP A 156 -17.39 -5.09 -24.19
C TRP A 156 -18.03 -4.71 -25.53
N LEU A 157 -18.19 -5.66 -26.45
CA LEU A 157 -18.72 -5.40 -27.78
C LEU A 157 -20.26 -5.43 -27.83
N LEU A 158 -20.88 -6.44 -27.21
CA LEU A 158 -22.32 -6.70 -27.32
C LEU A 158 -23.12 -6.04 -26.19
N ALA A 159 -22.52 -5.82 -25.03
CA ALA A 159 -23.14 -5.19 -23.86
C ALA A 159 -22.39 -3.91 -23.49
N THR A 160 -22.16 -3.06 -24.50
CA THR A 160 -21.36 -1.83 -24.36
C THR A 160 -21.89 -0.91 -23.26
N ASP A 161 -23.22 -0.75 -23.18
CA ASP A 161 -23.86 0.13 -22.19
C ASP A 161 -23.65 -0.39 -20.76
N GLU A 162 -23.88 -1.69 -20.51
CA GLU A 162 -23.57 -2.31 -19.22
C GLU A 162 -22.09 -2.27 -18.87
N ALA A 163 -21.21 -2.51 -19.85
CA ALA A 163 -19.76 -2.47 -19.65
C ALA A 163 -19.29 -1.07 -19.24
N TRP A 164 -19.80 -0.04 -19.92
CA TRP A 164 -19.51 1.34 -19.60
C TRP A 164 -20.09 1.76 -18.25
N LYS A 165 -21.35 1.37 -17.96
CA LYS A 165 -21.98 1.63 -16.66
C LYS A 165 -21.18 1.03 -15.50
N ARG A 166 -20.78 -0.24 -15.60
CA ARG A 166 -19.94 -0.88 -14.56
C ARG A 166 -18.60 -0.19 -14.38
N THR A 167 -17.96 0.21 -15.48
CA THR A 167 -16.70 0.96 -15.44
C THR A 167 -16.89 2.29 -14.72
N LYS A 168 -17.98 3.02 -15.04
CA LYS A 168 -18.32 4.27 -14.36
C LYS A 168 -18.58 4.06 -12.87
N ASP A 169 -19.38 3.06 -12.50
CA ASP A 169 -19.71 2.75 -11.11
C ASP A 169 -18.44 2.40 -10.30
N GLU A 170 -17.50 1.64 -10.88
CA GLU A 170 -16.23 1.27 -10.24
C GLU A 170 -15.29 2.49 -10.09
N VAL A 171 -15.22 3.35 -11.11
CA VAL A 171 -14.47 4.62 -11.03
C VAL A 171 -15.10 5.57 -9.99
N GLU A 172 -16.42 5.67 -9.95
CA GLU A 172 -17.14 6.49 -8.98
C GLU A 172 -16.92 5.98 -7.56
N ALA A 173 -16.96 4.66 -7.34
CA ALA A 173 -16.65 4.04 -6.06
C ALA A 173 -15.21 4.34 -5.61
N HIS A 174 -14.26 4.28 -6.55
CA HIS A 174 -12.86 4.58 -6.26
C HIS A 174 -12.64 6.06 -5.91
N VAL A 175 -13.20 6.99 -6.69
CA VAL A 175 -13.07 8.44 -6.47
C VAL A 175 -13.77 8.87 -5.19
N SER A 176 -14.94 8.30 -4.89
CA SER A 176 -15.69 8.57 -3.64
C SER A 176 -15.09 7.88 -2.41
N GLY A 177 -14.08 7.02 -2.58
CA GLY A 177 -13.49 6.24 -1.50
C GLY A 177 -14.41 5.16 -0.93
N THR A 178 -15.50 4.82 -1.63
CA THR A 178 -16.46 3.77 -1.24
C THR A 178 -16.11 2.39 -1.80
N ASP A 179 -14.96 2.29 -2.47
CA ASP A 179 -14.44 1.02 -2.98
C ASP A 179 -14.24 0.00 -1.86
N LYS A 180 -14.89 -1.17 -2.00
CA LYS A 180 -14.84 -2.28 -1.04
C LYS A 180 -13.43 -2.86 -0.89
N LEU A 181 -12.55 -2.62 -1.87
CA LEU A 181 -11.17 -3.09 -1.87
C LEU A 181 -10.20 -2.15 -1.16
N ARG A 182 -10.62 -0.93 -0.82
CA ARG A 182 -9.79 0.02 -0.07
C ARG A 182 -9.90 -0.30 1.43
N PRO A 183 -8.83 -0.78 2.10
CA PRO A 183 -8.85 -0.86 3.55
C PRO A 183 -9.07 0.55 4.13
N ALA A 184 -9.88 0.66 5.18
CA ALA A 184 -10.27 1.94 5.79
C ALA A 184 -9.08 2.83 6.20
N SER A 185 -7.88 2.25 6.34
CA SER A 185 -6.64 2.96 6.66
C SER A 185 -6.00 3.66 5.45
N GLY A 186 -6.42 3.38 4.21
CA GLY A 186 -5.81 3.94 2.99
C GLY A 186 -4.35 3.55 2.77
N GLN A 187 -3.77 2.72 3.65
CA GLN A 187 -2.42 2.20 3.51
C GLN A 187 -2.47 0.96 2.62
N ALA A 188 -1.70 0.97 1.54
CA ALA A 188 -1.44 -0.25 0.80
C ALA A 188 -0.98 -1.34 1.78
N PRO A 189 -1.47 -2.59 1.66
CA PRO A 189 -0.99 -3.68 2.50
C PRO A 189 0.53 -3.70 2.39
N VAL A 190 1.21 -3.51 3.53
CA VAL A 190 2.67 -3.46 3.58
C VAL A 190 3.16 -4.76 2.98
N LYS A 191 3.72 -4.69 1.78
CA LYS A 191 4.27 -5.88 1.13
C LYS A 191 5.31 -6.44 2.10
N PRO A 192 5.18 -7.71 2.53
CA PRO A 192 6.07 -8.28 3.51
C PRO A 192 7.50 -8.17 2.99
N ARG A 193 8.36 -7.51 3.77
CA ARG A 193 9.77 -7.24 3.43
C ARG A 193 10.61 -8.51 3.57
N THR A 194 10.11 -9.48 4.33
CA THR A 194 10.79 -10.75 4.62
C THR A 194 9.84 -11.93 4.43
N ALA A 195 10.41 -13.12 4.20
CA ALA A 195 9.63 -14.36 4.14
C ALA A 195 8.87 -14.64 5.45
N ALA A 196 9.47 -14.26 6.59
CA ALA A 196 8.85 -14.37 7.91
C ALA A 196 7.60 -13.48 8.03
N GLU A 197 7.65 -12.23 7.54
CA GLU A 197 6.47 -11.35 7.50
C GLU A 197 5.37 -11.89 6.58
N ALA A 198 5.75 -12.49 5.44
CA ALA A 198 4.78 -13.09 4.51
C ALA A 198 4.08 -14.30 5.13
N LEU A 199 4.85 -15.15 5.82
CA LEU A 199 4.31 -16.30 6.56
C LEU A 199 3.42 -15.84 7.71
N ARG A 200 3.84 -14.85 8.50
CA ARG A 200 3.02 -14.26 9.57
C ARG A 200 1.69 -13.72 9.04
N ALA A 201 1.73 -12.95 7.95
CA ALA A 201 0.51 -12.44 7.31
C ALA A 201 -0.40 -13.55 6.79
N HIS A 202 0.18 -14.63 6.23
CA HIS A 202 -0.60 -15.77 5.77
C HIS A 202 -1.25 -16.52 6.94
N PHE A 203 -0.46 -16.85 7.97
CA PHE A 203 -0.92 -17.53 9.18
C PHE A 203 -2.01 -16.74 9.93
N ALA A 204 -1.93 -15.40 9.95
CA ALA A 204 -2.97 -14.54 10.52
C ALA A 204 -4.34 -14.64 9.81
N THR A 205 -4.39 -15.13 8.57
CA THR A 205 -5.65 -15.35 7.83
C THR A 205 -6.25 -16.74 8.03
N LEU A 206 -5.47 -17.68 8.58
CA LEU A 206 -5.91 -19.06 8.79
C LEU A 206 -6.63 -19.21 10.14
N ASN A 207 -7.60 -20.13 10.19
CA ASN A 207 -8.09 -20.63 11.46
C ASN A 207 -6.93 -21.33 12.20
N PRO A 208 -6.80 -21.19 13.53
CA PRO A 208 -5.77 -21.88 14.32
C PRO A 208 -5.66 -23.38 14.02
N VAL A 209 -6.78 -24.07 13.76
CA VAL A 209 -6.79 -25.50 13.40
C VAL A 209 -6.09 -25.76 12.06
N ASP A 210 -6.35 -24.92 11.06
CA ASP A 210 -5.74 -25.03 9.74
C ASP A 210 -4.26 -24.68 9.81
N ALA A 211 -3.89 -23.65 10.58
CA ALA A 211 -2.50 -23.30 10.84
C ALA A 211 -1.71 -24.46 11.46
N ILE A 212 -2.29 -25.16 12.46
CA ILE A 212 -1.68 -26.35 13.07
C ILE A 212 -1.48 -27.47 12.04
N ARG A 213 -2.49 -27.75 11.21
CA ARG A 213 -2.41 -28.79 10.17
C ARG A 213 -1.37 -28.46 9.11
N THR A 214 -1.32 -27.20 8.66
CA THR A 214 -0.32 -26.73 7.70
C THR A 214 1.09 -26.83 8.29
N ALA A 215 1.30 -26.38 9.53
CA ALA A 215 2.59 -26.49 10.21
C ALA A 215 3.02 -27.96 10.41
N HIS A 216 2.10 -28.85 10.77
CA HIS A 216 2.39 -30.28 10.90
C HIS A 216 2.73 -30.93 9.55
N SER A 217 2.09 -30.53 8.45
CA SER A 217 2.43 -31.02 7.11
C SER A 217 3.85 -30.64 6.68
N ALA A 218 4.35 -29.49 7.15
CA ALA A 218 5.71 -29.03 6.89
C ALA A 218 6.74 -29.68 7.84
N MET A 219 6.36 -30.01 9.07
CA MET A 219 7.21 -30.64 10.07
C MET A 219 6.53 -31.87 10.70
N PRO A 220 6.38 -32.98 9.95
CA PRO A 220 5.59 -34.13 10.40
C PRO A 220 6.16 -34.85 11.62
N THR A 221 7.45 -34.68 11.91
CA THR A 221 8.13 -35.31 13.06
C THR A 221 8.19 -34.43 14.31
N ALA A 222 7.74 -33.18 14.24
CA ALA A 222 7.80 -32.26 15.37
C ALA A 222 6.82 -32.69 16.48
N THR A 223 7.24 -32.58 17.74
CA THR A 223 6.35 -32.83 18.87
C THR A 223 5.31 -31.70 19.01
N PRO A 224 4.16 -31.93 19.67
CA PRO A 224 3.14 -30.87 19.84
C PRO A 224 3.67 -29.59 20.49
N GLY A 225 4.61 -29.71 21.44
CA GLY A 225 5.26 -28.56 22.07
C GLY A 225 6.20 -27.80 21.13
N GLN A 226 6.90 -28.51 20.24
CA GLN A 226 7.77 -27.88 19.23
C GLN A 226 6.94 -27.14 18.16
N LEU A 227 5.82 -27.71 17.75
CA LEU A 227 4.87 -27.08 16.83
C LEU A 227 4.24 -25.81 17.42
N ALA A 228 3.84 -25.85 18.69
CA ALA A 228 3.32 -24.68 19.40
C ALA A 228 4.37 -23.54 19.46
N ALA A 229 5.61 -23.86 19.84
CA ALA A 229 6.70 -22.88 19.90
C ALA A 229 7.06 -22.29 18.52
N GLU A 230 6.93 -23.07 17.44
CA GLU A 230 7.16 -22.56 16.08
C GLU A 230 6.02 -21.65 15.61
N LEU A 231 4.76 -22.02 15.89
CA LEU A 231 3.58 -21.19 15.58
C LEU A 231 3.60 -19.86 16.34
N GLU A 232 4.12 -19.84 17.57
CA GLU A 232 4.28 -18.63 18.38
C GLU A 232 5.23 -17.61 17.72
N ARG A 233 6.27 -18.04 16.99
CA ARG A 233 7.16 -17.13 16.22
C ARG A 233 6.40 -16.36 15.13
N TYR A 234 5.30 -16.92 14.64
CA TYR A 234 4.41 -16.31 13.67
C TYR A 234 3.18 -15.67 14.32
N ASP A 235 3.21 -15.40 15.63
CA ASP A 235 2.14 -14.72 16.38
C ASP A 235 0.83 -15.52 16.46
N ILE A 236 0.91 -16.86 16.30
CA ILE A 236 -0.20 -17.76 16.59
C ILE A 236 0.01 -18.37 17.96
N HIS A 237 -0.76 -17.89 18.94
CA HIS A 237 -0.75 -18.43 20.30
C HIS A 237 -1.63 -19.68 20.39
N VAL A 238 -1.01 -20.85 20.37
CA VAL A 238 -1.66 -22.15 20.61
C VAL A 238 -0.88 -22.93 21.65
N SER A 239 -1.57 -23.61 22.58
CA SER A 239 -0.89 -24.43 23.57
C SER A 239 -0.49 -25.78 22.99
N ALA A 240 0.51 -26.43 23.59
CA ALA A 240 0.91 -27.80 23.22
C ALA A 240 -0.26 -28.80 23.33
N VAL A 241 -1.22 -28.54 24.23
CA VAL A 241 -2.42 -29.35 24.43
C VAL A 241 -3.40 -29.16 23.26
N ASP A 242 -3.59 -27.94 22.79
CA ASP A 242 -4.45 -27.66 21.63
C ASP A 242 -3.91 -28.32 20.37
N VAL A 243 -2.59 -28.23 20.16
CA VAL A 243 -1.90 -28.92 19.06
C VAL A 243 -2.07 -30.43 19.17
N ALA A 244 -1.86 -31.00 20.36
CA ALA A 244 -2.05 -32.44 20.59
C ALA A 244 -3.50 -32.87 20.33
N PHE A 245 -4.49 -32.07 20.75
CA PHE A 245 -5.90 -32.35 20.53
C PHE A 245 -6.28 -32.31 19.05
N VAL A 246 -5.84 -31.28 18.31
CA VAL A 246 -6.10 -31.14 16.87
C VAL A 246 -5.45 -32.26 16.05
N LEU A 247 -4.26 -32.72 16.47
CA LEU A 247 -3.53 -33.80 15.80
C LEU A 247 -3.95 -35.21 16.27
N GLY A 248 -4.86 -35.32 17.24
CA GLY A 248 -5.28 -36.61 17.81
C GLY A 248 -4.16 -37.34 18.57
N TYR A 249 -3.19 -36.61 19.12
CA TYR A 249 -2.07 -37.18 19.86
C TYR A 249 -2.53 -37.67 21.24
N GLN A 250 -2.39 -38.98 21.50
CA GLN A 250 -2.62 -39.53 22.83
C GLN A 250 -1.33 -39.49 23.65
N PRO A 251 -1.33 -38.85 24.85
CA PRO A 251 -0.15 -38.82 25.69
C PRO A 251 0.22 -40.25 26.15
N PRO A 252 1.52 -40.57 26.27
CA PRO A 252 1.96 -41.86 26.81
C PRO A 252 1.41 -42.03 28.23
N THR A 253 0.71 -43.14 28.47
CA THR A 253 0.13 -43.44 29.77
C THR A 253 1.25 -43.69 30.78
N ALA A 254 1.41 -42.79 31.76
CA ALA A 254 2.32 -42.99 32.88
C ALA A 254 1.60 -43.76 34.00
N ARG A 255 2.13 -44.93 34.36
CA ARG A 255 1.69 -45.66 35.55
C ARG A 255 2.30 -44.97 36.77
N VAL A 256 1.48 -44.22 37.50
CA VAL A 256 1.89 -43.66 38.79
C VAL A 256 1.81 -44.78 39.82
N ASP A 257 2.94 -45.43 40.09
CA ASP A 257 3.06 -46.28 41.28
C ASP A 257 3.11 -45.35 42.49
N ARG A 258 1.97 -45.25 43.16
CA ARG A 258 1.89 -44.59 44.47
C ARG A 258 2.34 -45.64 45.48
N PRO A 259 3.50 -45.48 46.15
CA PRO A 259 3.84 -46.37 47.25
C PRO A 259 2.72 -46.29 48.30
N ASP A 260 2.32 -47.44 48.83
CA ASP A 260 1.28 -47.55 49.86
C ASP A 260 1.68 -46.71 51.07
N ALA A 261 1.21 -45.46 51.11
CA ALA A 261 1.38 -44.61 52.26
C ALA A 261 0.48 -45.13 53.38
N VAL A 262 1.11 -45.50 54.48
CA VAL A 262 0.47 -45.75 55.77
C VAL A 262 -0.53 -44.62 56.03
N ARG A 263 -1.78 -45.01 56.24
CA ARG A 263 -2.93 -44.15 56.45
C ARG A 263 -2.80 -43.44 57.81
N THR A 264 -1.99 -42.38 57.88
CA THR A 264 -2.12 -41.41 58.97
C THR A 264 -3.44 -40.65 58.81
N ALA A 265 -4.06 -40.37 59.96
CA ALA A 265 -5.42 -39.87 60.14
C ALA A 265 -5.82 -38.75 59.16
N PRO A 266 -7.12 -38.63 58.82
CA PRO A 266 -7.59 -37.58 57.93
C PRO A 266 -7.22 -36.21 58.51
N ASP A 267 -6.35 -35.49 57.81
CA ASP A 267 -6.14 -34.07 58.06
C ASP A 267 -7.49 -33.37 57.89
N ALA A 268 -8.07 -32.98 59.01
CA ALA A 268 -9.18 -32.04 59.05
C ALA A 268 -8.65 -30.71 58.50
N LEU A 269 -8.78 -30.51 57.19
CA LEU A 269 -8.65 -29.19 56.57
C LEU A 269 -9.67 -28.29 57.27
N ALA A 270 -9.15 -27.38 58.10
CA ALA A 270 -9.94 -26.37 58.78
C ALA A 270 -10.82 -25.67 57.74
N SER A 271 -12.13 -25.64 58.00
CA SER A 271 -13.10 -24.92 57.18
C SER A 271 -12.62 -23.47 57.04
N GLN A 272 -12.15 -23.10 55.86
CA GLN A 272 -11.87 -21.69 55.57
C GLN A 272 -13.18 -20.93 55.65
N GLU A 273 -13.26 -19.97 56.57
CA GLU A 273 -14.38 -19.04 56.66
C GLU A 273 -14.62 -18.37 55.29
N PRO A 274 -15.89 -18.15 54.91
CA PRO A 274 -16.22 -17.49 53.66
C PRO A 274 -15.56 -16.11 53.65
N LYS A 275 -14.65 -15.89 52.68
CA LYS A 275 -14.00 -14.60 52.44
C LYS A 275 -15.06 -13.51 52.41
N LYS A 276 -14.92 -12.55 53.32
CA LYS A 276 -15.65 -11.28 53.37
C LYS A 276 -15.77 -10.70 51.94
N PRO A 277 -16.95 -10.26 51.48
CA PRO A 277 -17.08 -9.65 50.17
C PRO A 277 -16.14 -8.44 50.12
N LEU A 278 -15.24 -8.43 49.12
CA LEU A 278 -14.33 -7.32 48.84
C LEU A 278 -15.16 -6.04 48.74
N THR A 279 -14.93 -5.10 49.65
CA THR A 279 -15.60 -3.81 49.62
C THR A 279 -14.99 -2.94 48.52
N SER A 280 -15.72 -1.94 48.03
CA SER A 280 -15.23 -1.02 46.98
C SER A 280 -13.88 -0.37 47.31
N ALA A 281 -13.52 -0.29 48.60
CA ALA A 281 -12.24 0.19 49.10
C ALA A 281 -11.08 -0.82 48.91
N ASP A 282 -11.36 -2.13 48.83
CA ASP A 282 -10.33 -3.17 48.65
C ASP A 282 -9.90 -3.31 47.17
N ILE A 283 -10.77 -2.94 46.23
CA ILE A 283 -10.50 -3.03 44.77
C ILE A 283 -9.44 -2.01 44.33
N LEU A 284 -9.32 -0.89 45.05
CA LEU A 284 -8.34 0.16 44.83
C LEU A 284 -7.23 0.04 45.87
N SER A 285 -6.44 -1.04 45.77
CA SER A 285 -5.28 -1.24 46.62
C SER A 285 -4.26 -0.13 46.34
N GLY A 286 -4.20 0.87 47.22
CA GLY A 286 -3.18 1.93 47.15
C GLY A 286 -3.64 3.37 47.38
N GLN A 287 -4.90 3.64 47.75
CA GLN A 287 -5.43 5.02 47.90
C GLN A 287 -5.04 5.90 46.70
N PRO A 288 -5.76 5.82 45.56
CA PRO A 288 -5.46 6.70 44.44
C PRO A 288 -5.60 8.16 44.89
N ASP A 289 -4.52 8.95 44.79
CA ASP A 289 -4.55 10.38 45.17
C ASP A 289 -5.32 11.23 44.14
N THR A 290 -5.50 10.70 42.92
CA THR A 290 -6.18 11.40 41.83
C THR A 290 -7.20 10.55 41.09
N VAL A 291 -8.18 11.23 40.47
CA VAL A 291 -9.17 10.62 39.56
C VAL A 291 -8.49 9.87 38.41
N ALA A 292 -7.34 10.36 37.94
CA ALA A 292 -6.61 9.72 36.84
C ALA A 292 -5.95 8.41 37.29
N ASP A 293 -5.47 8.33 38.53
CA ASP A 293 -4.85 7.12 39.08
C ASP A 293 -5.91 6.04 39.33
N ALA A 294 -7.03 6.42 39.94
CA ALA A 294 -8.17 5.53 40.14
C ALA A 294 -8.71 4.99 38.81
N ALA A 295 -8.83 5.85 37.78
CA ALA A 295 -9.23 5.44 36.45
C ALA A 295 -8.25 4.46 35.81
N ARG A 296 -6.93 4.71 35.90
CA ARG A 296 -5.90 3.81 35.38
C ARG A 296 -5.92 2.44 36.05
N GLN A 297 -6.10 2.42 37.37
CA GLN A 297 -6.17 1.17 38.15
C GLN A 297 -7.39 0.34 37.73
N LEU A 298 -8.58 0.94 37.62
CA LEU A 298 -9.78 0.23 37.18
C LEU A 298 -9.67 -0.30 35.74
N ILE A 299 -9.06 0.47 34.83
CA ILE A 299 -8.81 0.04 33.46
C ILE A 299 -7.84 -1.15 33.44
N SER A 300 -6.77 -1.12 34.26
CA SER A 300 -5.81 -2.23 34.37
C SER A 300 -6.43 -3.52 34.92
N LEU A 301 -7.52 -3.39 35.71
CA LEU A 301 -8.32 -4.51 36.21
C LEU A 301 -9.40 -4.98 35.20
N GLY A 302 -9.44 -4.40 34.00
CA GLY A 302 -10.38 -4.77 32.94
C GLY A 302 -11.77 -4.13 33.07
N ILE A 303 -11.96 -3.19 34.00
CA ILE A 303 -13.24 -2.50 34.17
C ILE A 303 -13.28 -1.32 33.20
N THR A 304 -13.84 -1.55 32.01
CA THR A 304 -14.00 -0.53 30.95
C THR A 304 -15.40 0.08 30.90
N ASP A 305 -16.37 -0.52 31.60
CA ASP A 305 -17.74 -0.02 31.69
C ASP A 305 -17.83 1.22 32.58
N LYS A 306 -18.11 2.36 31.94
CA LYS A 306 -18.27 3.68 32.58
C LYS A 306 -19.35 3.71 33.65
N GLY A 307 -20.44 2.94 33.47
CA GLY A 307 -21.53 2.86 34.44
C GLY A 307 -21.09 2.25 35.78
N LYS A 308 -20.06 1.39 35.74
CA LYS A 308 -19.49 0.73 36.92
C LYS A 308 -18.27 1.46 37.47
N ALA A 309 -17.44 2.02 36.59
CA ALA A 309 -16.18 2.66 37.00
C ALA A 309 -16.39 4.01 37.70
N VAL A 310 -17.32 4.84 37.23
CA VAL A 310 -17.50 6.21 37.76
C VAL A 310 -17.98 6.22 39.21
N PRO A 311 -18.99 5.42 39.63
CA PRO A 311 -19.41 5.36 41.04
C PRO A 311 -18.30 4.87 41.96
N LEU A 312 -17.46 3.94 41.50
CA LEU A 312 -16.33 3.42 42.27
C LEU A 312 -15.27 4.51 42.51
N ILE A 313 -14.93 5.30 41.49
CA ILE A 313 -13.96 6.41 41.63
C ILE A 313 -14.52 7.51 42.53
N VAL A 314 -15.79 7.89 42.36
CA VAL A 314 -16.44 8.93 43.17
C VAL A 314 -16.50 8.51 44.64
N SER A 315 -16.90 7.26 44.90
CA SER A 315 -16.95 6.70 46.26
C SER A 315 -15.57 6.56 46.89
N ALA A 316 -14.55 6.15 46.14
CA ALA A 316 -13.20 5.93 46.67
C ALA A 316 -12.47 7.24 47.00
N LEU A 317 -12.75 8.31 46.25
CA LEU A 317 -12.13 9.62 46.44
C LEU A 317 -12.97 10.58 47.30
N GLY A 318 -14.13 10.14 47.80
CA GLY A 318 -15.04 10.98 48.58
C GLY A 318 -15.50 12.24 47.83
N LEU A 319 -15.73 12.13 46.52
CA LEU A 319 -16.10 13.27 45.67
C LEU A 319 -17.63 13.47 45.68
N ASP A 320 -18.05 14.74 45.61
CA ASP A 320 -19.48 15.07 45.44
C ASP A 320 -19.97 14.70 44.02
N ASP A 321 -21.26 14.36 43.91
CA ASP A 321 -21.92 14.00 42.65
C ASP A 321 -21.77 15.08 41.56
N ALA A 322 -21.65 16.35 41.94
CA ALA A 322 -21.40 17.46 41.02
C ALA A 322 -20.08 17.33 40.22
N LYS A 323 -19.15 16.49 40.68
CA LYS A 323 -17.86 16.22 40.00
C LYS A 323 -17.88 14.96 39.14
N ALA A 324 -18.99 14.22 39.09
CA ALA A 324 -19.11 12.99 38.32
C ALA A 324 -18.80 13.18 36.81
N ASP A 325 -19.18 14.32 36.22
CA ASP A 325 -18.89 14.61 34.82
C ASP A 325 -17.41 14.90 34.54
N SER A 326 -16.67 15.39 35.54
CA SER A 326 -15.21 15.52 35.45
C SER A 326 -14.53 14.15 35.52
N VAL A 327 -15.01 13.27 36.39
CA VAL A 327 -14.56 11.87 36.50
C VAL A 327 -14.82 11.12 35.20
N ARG A 328 -16.01 11.25 34.62
CA ARG A 328 -16.37 10.66 33.32
C ARG A 328 -15.42 11.07 32.21
N ARG A 329 -15.16 12.37 32.04
CA ARG A 329 -14.24 12.89 31.01
C ARG A 329 -12.80 12.42 31.22
N THR A 330 -12.38 12.32 32.48
CA THR A 330 -11.04 11.85 32.83
C THR A 330 -10.89 10.35 32.55
N PHE A 331 -11.91 9.56 32.88
CA PHE A 331 -11.96 8.13 32.58
C PHE A 331 -11.91 7.85 31.07
N ASP A 332 -12.74 8.54 30.28
CA ASP A 332 -12.76 8.41 28.81
C ASP A 332 -11.38 8.75 28.20
N ARG A 333 -10.72 9.79 28.73
CA ARG A 333 -9.37 10.17 28.30
C ARG A 333 -8.33 9.08 28.61
N GLN A 334 -8.40 8.45 29.79
CA GLN A 334 -7.48 7.37 30.14
C GLN A 334 -7.75 6.10 29.34
N LEU A 335 -9.02 5.78 29.07
CA LEU A 335 -9.39 4.64 28.24
C LEU A 335 -8.87 4.79 26.80
N GLY A 336 -8.99 5.99 26.22
CA GLY A 336 -8.41 6.30 24.91
C GLY A 336 -6.89 6.18 24.88
N LYS A 337 -6.20 6.66 25.92
CA LYS A 337 -4.73 6.51 26.05
C LYS A 337 -4.31 5.05 26.17
N HIS A 338 -5.02 4.25 26.95
CA HIS A 338 -4.73 2.82 27.13
C HIS A 338 -4.93 2.03 25.83
N GLY A 339 -5.99 2.36 25.07
CA GLY A 339 -6.22 1.78 23.73
C GLY A 339 -5.13 2.15 22.73
N SER A 340 -4.65 3.40 22.73
CA SER A 340 -3.55 3.83 21.87
C SER A 340 -2.20 3.22 22.25
N ALA A 341 -1.90 3.09 23.56
CA ALA A 341 -0.65 2.51 24.04
C ALA A 341 -0.56 1.01 23.72
N SER A 342 -1.67 0.28 23.90
CA SER A 342 -1.77 -1.13 23.49
C SER A 342 -1.64 -1.32 21.97
N SER A 343 -1.86 -0.28 21.17
CA SER A 343 -1.67 -0.32 19.71
C SER A 343 -0.27 0.12 19.25
N SER A 344 0.52 0.74 20.13
CA SER A 344 1.82 1.35 19.80
C SER A 344 3.05 0.55 20.23
N ASP A 345 2.90 -0.60 20.91
CA ASP A 345 4.01 -1.50 21.28
C ASP A 345 4.64 -2.25 20.08
N GLY A 346 4.45 -1.72 18.87
CA GLY A 346 4.96 -2.28 17.63
C GLY A 346 5.52 -1.27 16.64
N GLN A 347 5.94 -0.04 17.02
CA GLN A 347 6.83 0.76 16.15
C GLN A 347 7.39 2.01 16.82
N LEU A 348 8.68 1.95 17.19
CA LEU A 348 9.53 3.13 17.35
C LEU A 348 9.92 3.63 15.95
N ILE A 349 9.29 4.71 15.48
CA ILE A 349 9.87 5.55 14.42
C ILE A 349 9.99 6.97 14.97
N LEU A 350 11.25 7.42 15.03
CA LEU A 350 11.68 8.79 15.27
C LEU A 350 10.92 9.75 14.36
N GLY A 351 10.15 10.65 14.96
CA GLY A 351 9.62 11.82 14.29
C GLY A 351 10.68 12.90 14.24
N ASP A 352 11.15 13.24 13.05
CA ASP A 352 11.71 14.55 12.76
C ASP A 352 10.59 15.41 12.18
N GLY A 353 10.35 16.55 12.81
CA GLY A 353 9.41 17.56 12.39
C GLY A 353 9.91 18.38 11.20
N ILE A 354 9.16 19.44 10.91
CA ILE A 354 9.23 20.38 9.77
C ILE A 354 8.20 20.00 8.70
N GLY A 355 7.22 20.81 8.35
CA GLY A 355 6.96 22.20 8.68
C GLY A 355 5.79 22.67 7.83
N GLN A 356 4.91 23.42 8.49
CA GLN A 356 3.67 24.01 8.00
C GLN A 356 3.95 25.21 7.08
N GLY A 357 3.12 25.42 6.05
CA GLY A 357 3.03 26.65 5.24
C GLY A 357 2.42 26.35 3.88
N GLY A 358 1.13 26.64 3.64
CA GLY A 358 0.65 27.96 3.17
C GLY A 358 0.86 28.03 1.66
N GLY A 359 -0.13 27.96 0.76
CA GLY A 359 -1.30 28.81 0.64
C GLY A 359 -1.23 29.49 -0.74
N GLY A 360 -2.37 29.71 -1.40
CA GLY A 360 -2.49 30.74 -2.44
C GLY A 360 -2.63 30.26 -3.89
N TYR A 361 -3.71 30.73 -4.51
CA TYR A 361 -4.16 30.61 -5.89
C TYR A 361 -3.24 31.30 -6.92
N ALA A 362 -3.23 30.78 -8.16
CA ALA A 362 -3.41 31.51 -9.42
C ALA A 362 -3.57 30.52 -10.58
#